data_AF-A0A1S2YXN6-F1
#
_entry.id   AF-A0A1S2YXN6-F1
#
_cell.length_a   1.000
_cell.length_b   1.000
_cell.length_c   1.000
_cell.angle_alpha   90.00
_cell.angle_beta   90.00
_cell.angle_gamma   90.00
#
_symmetry.space_group_name_H-M   'P 1'
#
loop_
_entity.id
_entity.type
_entity.pdbx_description
1 polymer ?
#
loop_
_entity_poly.entity_id
_entity_poly.type
_entity_poly.pdbx_seq_one_letter_code
_entity_poly.pdbx_strand_id
1 'polypeptide(L)'
;MGEEDSNINKTEPESLDSVPEENFTIQENESEKPNTLNTINHESNELVASSLDPKVVDHADSKETGEHDDKKDTTRDSTGRDAGLTRIVTEKRLALIKAWEESEKTKAENRAYKKQSAVVLWEESRKASIEAQLKKFEDKLERKKVEYVEKMKNEIAEIHQYAEEKRAIVEAQKGEEILELEETASKFRSRGVVPRKFFGCFSG
;
A
#
# COMPACT_ATOMS: atom_id res chain seq x y z
N MET A 1 -86.17 8.15 -32.29
CA MET A 1 -85.72 8.99 -31.16
C MET A 1 -85.41 8.03 -30.03
N GLY A 2 -84.19 7.72 -29.65
CA GLY A 2 -82.84 8.00 -30.16
C GLY A 2 -81.97 6.89 -29.58
N GLU A 3 -81.00 6.45 -30.37
CA GLU A 3 -79.94 5.54 -29.96
C GLU A 3 -78.96 6.32 -29.09
N GLU A 4 -78.57 5.80 -27.92
CA GLU A 4 -77.38 6.27 -27.22
C GLU A 4 -76.60 5.06 -26.69
N ASP A 5 -75.65 4.65 -27.53
CA ASP A 5 -74.57 3.74 -27.20
C ASP A 5 -73.64 4.42 -26.19
N SER A 6 -73.59 3.91 -24.95
CA SER A 6 -72.55 4.29 -24.00
C SER A 6 -71.32 3.41 -24.23
N ASN A 7 -70.37 4.04 -24.93
CA ASN A 7 -69.03 3.58 -25.22
C ASN A 7 -68.25 3.35 -23.91
N ILE A 8 -68.09 2.09 -23.52
CA ILE A 8 -67.18 1.69 -22.45
C ILE A 8 -65.81 1.51 -23.12
N ASN A 9 -64.91 2.47 -22.89
CA ASN A 9 -63.50 2.35 -23.22
C ASN A 9 -62.95 1.09 -22.55
N LYS A 10 -62.78 0.06 -23.38
CA LYS A 10 -62.05 -1.16 -23.05
C LYS A 10 -60.56 -0.78 -23.04
N THR A 11 -60.03 -0.52 -21.86
CA THR A 11 -58.58 -0.52 -21.67
C THR A 11 -58.11 -1.96 -21.85
N GLU A 12 -57.50 -2.17 -23.00
CA GLU A 12 -56.84 -3.40 -23.41
C GLU A 12 -55.71 -3.74 -22.41
N PRO A 13 -55.59 -4.98 -21.92
CA PRO A 13 -54.43 -5.36 -21.14
C PRO A 13 -53.23 -5.45 -22.09
N GLU A 14 -52.23 -4.58 -21.89
CA GLU A 14 -50.94 -4.71 -22.57
C GLU A 14 -50.40 -6.11 -22.33
N SER A 15 -50.17 -6.81 -23.45
CA SER A 15 -49.57 -8.13 -23.53
C SER A 15 -48.24 -8.17 -22.79
N LEU A 16 -48.15 -9.04 -21.78
CA LEU A 16 -46.88 -9.50 -21.21
C LEU A 16 -46.24 -10.50 -22.18
N ASP A 17 -45.78 -10.01 -23.33
CA ASP A 17 -44.84 -10.76 -24.17
C ASP A 17 -43.46 -10.11 -24.07
N SER A 18 -42.48 -10.98 -23.78
CA SER A 18 -41.04 -10.74 -23.76
C SER A 18 -40.47 -10.16 -22.46
N VAL A 19 -40.02 -11.07 -21.57
CA VAL A 19 -38.84 -10.78 -20.74
C VAL A 19 -37.67 -10.63 -21.73
N PRO A 20 -37.05 -9.45 -21.88
CA PRO A 20 -35.88 -9.35 -22.72
C PRO A 20 -34.76 -10.14 -22.03
N GLU A 21 -34.28 -11.21 -22.68
CA GLU A 21 -32.95 -11.72 -22.41
C GLU A 21 -31.95 -10.65 -22.86
N GLU A 22 -31.71 -9.67 -22.00
CA GLU A 22 -30.59 -8.75 -22.19
C GLU A 22 -29.30 -9.53 -21.89
N ASN A 23 -28.66 -9.98 -22.97
CA ASN A 23 -27.24 -10.32 -22.97
C ASN A 23 -26.46 -9.13 -22.42
N PHE A 24 -26.12 -9.16 -21.14
CA PHE A 24 -25.20 -8.21 -20.54
C PHE A 24 -23.82 -8.40 -21.16
N THR A 25 -23.55 -7.57 -22.18
CA THR A 25 -22.19 -7.37 -22.68
C THR A 25 -21.40 -6.74 -21.54
N ILE A 26 -20.42 -7.48 -21.04
CA ILE A 26 -19.38 -6.94 -20.15
C ILE A 26 -18.68 -5.83 -20.95
N GLN A 27 -19.01 -4.57 -20.64
CA GLN A 27 -18.18 -3.45 -21.06
C GLN A 27 -16.92 -3.52 -20.19
N GLU A 28 -15.91 -4.21 -20.70
CA GLU A 28 -14.54 -4.01 -20.26
C GLU A 28 -14.19 -2.55 -20.54
N ASN A 29 -14.34 -1.71 -19.53
CA ASN A 29 -13.76 -0.38 -19.55
C ASN A 29 -12.24 -0.56 -19.47
N GLU A 30 -11.61 -0.69 -20.64
CA GLU A 30 -10.18 -0.47 -20.83
C GLU A 30 -9.83 0.94 -20.35
N SER A 31 -9.44 1.04 -19.08
CA SER A 31 -8.84 2.24 -18.54
C SER A 31 -7.66 1.86 -17.65
N GLU A 32 -6.54 1.60 -18.32
CA GLU A 32 -5.32 2.40 -18.23
C GLU A 32 -4.12 1.52 -18.62
N LYS A 33 -3.56 1.83 -19.80
CA LYS A 33 -2.24 1.34 -20.23
C LYS A 33 -1.21 1.58 -19.11
N PRO A 34 -0.30 0.63 -18.82
CA PRO A 34 0.82 0.92 -17.96
C PRO A 34 1.72 1.94 -18.68
N ASN A 35 1.72 3.20 -18.20
CA ASN A 35 2.70 4.18 -18.62
C ASN A 35 4.09 3.66 -18.24
N THR A 36 4.79 3.17 -19.26
CA THR A 36 6.23 3.05 -19.29
C THR A 36 6.84 4.45 -19.25
N LEU A 37 8.06 4.53 -18.69
CA LEU A 37 8.90 5.72 -18.52
C LEU A 37 8.45 6.71 -17.44
N ASN A 38 9.17 6.67 -16.32
CA ASN A 38 9.71 7.90 -15.76
C ASN A 38 11.19 7.69 -15.40
N THR A 39 12.02 8.13 -16.35
CA THR A 39 13.37 8.67 -16.15
C THR A 39 13.42 9.55 -14.92
N ILE A 40 14.31 9.26 -13.96
CA ILE A 40 14.75 10.27 -13.00
C ILE A 40 16.27 10.13 -12.82
N ASN A 41 17.00 10.75 -13.75
CA ASN A 41 18.14 11.58 -13.34
C ASN A 41 17.55 12.96 -13.03
N HIS A 42 17.57 13.38 -11.77
CA HIS A 42 17.96 14.74 -11.39
C HIS A 42 18.11 14.81 -9.86
N GLU A 43 19.38 14.86 -9.45
CA GLU A 43 19.94 15.80 -8.48
C GLU A 43 18.95 16.70 -7.72
N SER A 44 18.99 16.61 -6.38
CA SER A 44 19.13 17.78 -5.50
C SER A 44 19.38 17.39 -4.04
N ASN A 45 20.33 18.13 -3.45
CA ASN A 45 20.42 18.55 -2.06
C ASN A 45 21.28 17.72 -1.10
N GLU A 46 22.56 18.09 -1.09
CA GLU A 46 23.16 18.83 0.03
C GLU A 46 22.37 18.76 1.34
N LEU A 47 22.76 17.83 2.21
CA LEU A 47 22.53 17.95 3.65
C LEU A 47 23.83 17.60 4.38
N VAL A 48 24.55 18.69 4.70
CA VAL A 48 25.17 18.97 5.99
C VAL A 48 25.91 17.78 6.60
N ALA A 49 27.18 17.65 6.22
CA ALA A 49 28.18 17.03 7.08
C ALA A 49 28.34 17.92 8.31
N SER A 50 27.51 17.72 9.34
CA SER A 50 27.68 18.36 10.62
C SER A 50 29.00 17.89 11.22
N SER A 51 29.93 18.84 11.31
CA SER A 51 31.18 18.79 12.04
C SER A 51 31.03 18.03 13.36
N LEU A 52 31.79 16.94 13.48
CA LEU A 52 32.21 16.38 14.75
C LEU A 52 33.72 16.20 14.64
N ASP A 53 34.44 17.28 14.93
CA ASP A 53 35.87 17.24 15.25
C ASP A 53 36.02 16.73 16.69
N PRO A 54 36.60 15.55 16.94
CA PRO A 54 37.15 15.27 18.26
C PRO A 54 38.47 16.04 18.38
N LYS A 55 38.37 17.15 19.10
CA LYS A 55 39.47 17.93 19.68
C LYS A 55 40.48 16.96 20.33
N VAL A 56 41.64 16.79 19.70
CA VAL A 56 42.78 16.07 20.29
C VAL A 56 43.29 16.94 21.44
N VAL A 57 43.16 16.43 22.65
CA VAL A 57 43.70 17.03 23.86
C VAL A 57 45.17 16.62 23.94
N ASP A 58 46.06 17.59 23.74
CA ASP A 58 47.47 17.49 24.11
C ASP A 58 47.59 17.33 25.63
N HIS A 59 48.14 16.23 26.13
CA HIS A 59 48.78 16.11 27.47
C HIS A 59 49.97 15.14 27.29
N ALA A 60 51.19 15.65 27.19
CA ALA A 60 52.07 16.05 28.28
C ALA A 60 52.79 14.87 28.96
N ASP A 61 54.10 14.86 28.73
CA ASP A 61 55.18 14.63 29.68
C ASP A 61 55.18 13.35 30.52
N SER A 62 56.22 12.54 30.33
CA SER A 62 56.73 11.62 31.34
C SER A 62 58.24 11.57 31.23
N LYS A 63 58.85 12.63 31.76
CA LYS A 63 60.16 12.64 32.37
C LYS A 63 60.25 11.53 33.43
N GLU A 64 61.08 10.52 33.19
CA GLU A 64 61.55 9.63 34.25
C GLU A 64 63.06 9.75 34.36
N THR A 65 63.46 10.45 35.42
CA THR A 65 64.81 10.60 35.95
C THR A 65 65.13 9.41 36.85
N GLY A 66 66.28 8.79 36.64
CA GLY A 66 66.91 7.85 37.56
C GLY A 66 68.43 8.04 37.60
N GLU A 67 68.90 8.83 38.56
CA GLU A 67 70.24 8.79 39.18
C GLU A 67 70.39 7.48 40.00
N HIS A 68 71.54 6.90 40.40
CA HIS A 68 72.96 7.28 40.47
C HIS A 68 73.83 5.99 40.61
N ASP A 69 75.15 6.13 40.39
CA ASP A 69 76.34 5.41 40.91
C ASP A 69 76.60 3.89 40.73
N ASP A 70 77.74 3.57 40.08
CA ASP A 70 78.90 2.93 40.76
C ASP A 70 80.17 2.94 39.88
N LYS A 71 81.31 3.33 40.49
CA LYS A 71 82.65 3.38 39.87
C LYS A 71 83.25 1.98 39.68
N LYS A 72 83.61 1.58 38.44
CA LYS A 72 84.86 0.82 38.15
C LYS A 72 85.18 0.66 36.65
N ASP A 73 86.46 0.81 36.34
CA ASP A 73 87.19 0.41 35.11
C ASP A 73 86.91 1.15 33.79
N THR A 74 87.62 2.26 33.60
CA THR A 74 87.67 3.03 32.36
C THR A 74 88.75 2.48 31.43
N THR A 75 88.37 1.74 30.38
CA THR A 75 88.97 1.84 29.01
C THR A 75 88.36 0.81 28.03
N ARG A 76 87.76 -0.30 28.49
CA ARG A 76 87.22 -1.34 27.57
C ARG A 76 85.68 -1.32 27.38
N ASP A 77 84.94 -0.63 28.25
CA ASP A 77 83.46 -0.60 28.22
C ASP A 77 82.87 0.63 27.49
N SER A 78 83.70 1.55 27.02
CA SER A 78 83.24 2.75 26.30
C SER A 78 82.61 2.40 24.93
N THR A 79 83.26 1.49 24.18
CA THR A 79 82.82 1.09 22.83
C THR A 79 81.51 0.29 22.83
N GLY A 80 81.24 -0.48 23.90
CA GLY A 80 80.00 -1.25 24.04
C GLY A 80 78.78 -0.36 24.30
N ARG A 81 78.95 0.71 25.09
CA ARG A 81 77.90 1.69 25.37
C ARG A 81 77.52 2.51 24.15
N ASP A 82 78.50 2.91 23.33
CA ASP A 82 78.26 3.65 22.08
C ASP A 82 77.50 2.79 21.04
N ALA A 83 77.86 1.50 20.93
CA ALA A 83 77.10 0.54 20.12
C ALA A 83 75.67 0.31 20.65
N GLY A 84 75.47 0.25 21.97
CA GLY A 84 74.16 0.18 22.59
C GLY A 84 73.31 1.43 22.35
N LEU A 85 73.91 2.62 22.46
CA LEU A 85 73.24 3.90 22.20
C LEU A 85 72.79 4.00 20.74
N THR A 86 73.65 3.59 19.80
CA THR A 86 73.30 3.55 18.36
C THR A 86 72.10 2.67 18.10
N ARG A 87 72.04 1.48 18.73
CA ARG A 87 70.88 0.57 18.62
C ARG A 87 69.61 1.21 19.17
N ILE A 88 69.66 1.78 20.38
CA ILE A 88 68.53 2.47 20.99
C ILE A 88 68.04 3.64 20.11
N VAL A 89 68.95 4.43 19.53
CA VAL A 89 68.59 5.52 18.62
C VAL A 89 67.93 4.99 17.35
N THR A 90 68.44 3.90 16.78
CA THR A 90 67.83 3.27 15.60
C THR A 90 66.45 2.69 15.90
N GLU A 91 66.27 2.03 17.05
CA GLU A 91 65.00 1.47 17.50
C GLU A 91 63.97 2.58 17.74
N LYS A 92 64.36 3.67 18.41
CA LYS A 92 63.50 4.85 18.58
C LYS A 92 63.06 5.46 17.25
N ARG A 93 63.98 5.57 16.28
CA ARG A 93 63.67 6.07 14.94
C ARG A 93 62.68 5.16 14.22
N LEU A 94 62.89 3.84 14.26
CA LEU A 94 61.99 2.87 13.63
C LEU A 94 60.62 2.85 14.29
N ALA A 95 60.55 2.95 15.62
CA ALA A 95 59.29 3.05 16.35
C ALA A 95 58.50 4.31 15.95
N LEU A 96 59.17 5.46 15.82
CA LEU A 96 58.52 6.70 15.38
C LEU A 96 58.01 6.62 13.94
N ILE A 97 58.81 6.06 13.01
CA ILE A 97 58.39 5.84 11.61
C ILE A 97 57.15 4.94 11.57
N LYS A 98 57.18 3.83 12.32
CA LYS A 98 56.05 2.88 12.39
C LYS A 98 54.79 3.52 12.97
N ALA A 99 54.93 4.31 14.04
CA ALA A 99 53.79 5.02 14.63
C ALA A 99 53.19 6.04 13.65
N TRP A 100 54.03 6.76 12.90
CA TRP A 100 53.58 7.66 11.86
C TRP A 100 52.86 6.93 10.72
N GLU A 101 53.44 5.83 10.22
CA GLU A 101 52.84 4.99 9.17
C GLU A 101 51.46 4.47 9.58
N GLU A 102 51.34 3.92 10.80
CA GLU A 102 50.06 3.42 11.31
C GLU A 102 49.02 4.55 11.46
N SER A 103 49.46 5.76 11.85
CA SER A 103 48.58 6.92 11.93
C SER A 103 48.07 7.37 10.56
N GLU A 104 48.91 7.31 9.52
CA GLU A 104 48.53 7.65 8.14
C GLU A 104 47.61 6.57 7.55
N LYS A 105 47.90 5.30 7.83
CA LYS A 105 47.03 4.18 7.44
C LYS A 105 45.64 4.30 8.06
N THR A 106 45.57 4.57 9.37
CA THR A 106 44.30 4.79 10.08
C THR A 106 43.51 5.98 9.49
N LYS A 107 44.19 7.06 9.09
CA LYS A 107 43.53 8.19 8.40
C LYS A 107 42.95 7.77 7.05
N ALA A 108 43.68 6.97 6.27
CA ALA A 108 43.20 6.46 4.98
C ALA A 108 42.00 5.53 5.15
N GLU A 109 42.06 4.61 6.12
CA GLU A 109 40.96 3.70 6.46
C GLU A 109 39.71 4.45 6.92
N ASN A 110 39.85 5.44 7.81
CA ASN A 110 38.71 6.26 8.23
C ASN A 110 38.06 7.02 7.07
N ARG A 111 38.84 7.49 6.10
CA ARG A 111 38.30 8.13 4.88
C ARG A 111 37.54 7.12 4.02
N ALA A 112 38.07 5.91 3.87
CA ALA A 112 37.41 4.84 3.13
C ALA A 112 36.10 4.41 3.81
N TYR A 113 36.12 4.21 5.12
CA TYR A 113 34.95 3.84 5.92
C TYR A 113 33.82 4.85 5.77
N LYS A 114 34.11 6.16 5.89
CA LYS A 114 33.11 7.22 5.68
C LYS A 114 32.47 7.15 4.29
N LYS A 115 33.26 6.90 3.24
CA LYS A 115 32.74 6.74 1.87
C LYS A 115 31.88 5.50 1.74
N GLN A 116 32.28 4.38 2.31
CA GLN A 116 31.50 3.15 2.30
C GLN A 116 30.17 3.32 3.03
N SER A 117 30.16 3.95 4.21
CA SER A 117 28.94 4.26 4.94
C SER A 117 28.00 5.15 4.13
N ALA A 118 28.53 6.17 3.43
CA ALA A 118 27.71 7.01 2.56
C ALA A 118 27.07 6.22 1.40
N VAL A 119 27.80 5.28 0.79
CA VAL A 119 27.25 4.38 -0.25
C VAL A 119 26.15 3.51 0.30
N VAL A 120 26.36 2.88 1.47
CA VAL A 120 25.34 2.02 2.11
C VAL A 120 24.07 2.80 2.41
N LEU A 121 24.18 4.00 3.00
CA LEU A 121 23.02 4.84 3.28
C LEU A 121 22.27 5.26 2.00
N TRP A 122 23.00 5.54 0.91
CA TRP A 122 22.40 5.85 -0.37
C TRP A 122 21.65 4.65 -0.97
N GLU A 123 22.23 3.46 -0.88
CA GLU A 123 21.57 2.21 -1.29
C GLU A 123 20.30 1.93 -0.47
N GLU A 124 20.36 2.09 0.85
CA GLU A 124 19.21 1.93 1.74
C GLU A 124 18.10 2.92 1.41
N SER A 125 18.44 4.19 1.17
CA SER A 125 17.49 5.22 0.73
C SER A 125 16.80 4.83 -0.57
N ARG A 126 17.56 4.31 -1.55
CA ARG A 126 16.99 3.88 -2.82
C ARG A 126 16.10 2.63 -2.68
N LYS A 127 16.52 1.66 -1.86
CA LYS A 127 15.71 0.47 -1.53
C LYS A 127 14.39 0.88 -0.88
N ALA A 128 14.43 1.72 0.16
CA ALA A 128 13.24 2.22 0.84
C ALA A 128 12.30 2.98 -0.12
N SER A 129 12.85 3.76 -1.06
CA SER A 129 12.05 4.44 -2.08
C SER A 129 11.32 3.47 -3.03
N ILE A 130 11.93 2.34 -3.36
CA ILE A 130 11.32 1.31 -4.22
C ILE A 130 10.27 0.51 -3.44
N GLU A 131 10.58 0.11 -2.21
CA GLU A 131 9.65 -0.59 -1.32
C GLU A 131 8.40 0.24 -1.02
N ALA A 132 8.55 1.55 -0.81
CA ALA A 132 7.41 2.46 -0.64
C ALA A 132 6.52 2.53 -1.89
N GLN A 133 7.11 2.48 -3.09
CA GLN A 133 6.35 2.42 -4.34
C GLN A 133 5.61 1.09 -4.49
N LEU A 134 6.27 -0.02 -4.16
CA LEU A 134 5.65 -1.35 -4.17
C LEU A 134 4.41 -1.36 -3.27
N LYS A 135 4.56 -0.93 -2.01
CA LYS A 135 3.45 -0.85 -1.05
C LYS A 135 2.29 0.02 -1.57
N LYS A 136 2.59 1.14 -2.21
CA LYS A 136 1.56 2.00 -2.82
C LYS A 136 0.76 1.29 -3.92
N PHE A 137 1.39 0.40 -4.69
CA PHE A 137 0.68 -0.41 -5.69
C PHE A 137 -0.14 -1.52 -5.04
N GLU A 138 0.37 -2.18 -4.00
CA GLU A 138 -0.38 -3.17 -3.22
C GLU A 138 -1.65 -2.55 -2.61
N ASP A 139 -1.54 -1.38 -1.97
CA ASP A 139 -2.69 -0.65 -1.40
C ASP A 139 -3.71 -0.24 -2.48
N LYS A 140 -3.26 0.07 -3.70
CA LYS A 140 -4.16 0.36 -4.83
C LYS A 140 -4.92 -0.88 -5.27
N LEU A 141 -4.24 -2.03 -5.34
CA LEU A 141 -4.87 -3.29 -5.73
C LEU A 141 -5.89 -3.75 -4.69
N GLU A 142 -5.55 -3.68 -3.41
CA GLU A 142 -6.48 -4.10 -2.35
C GLU A 142 -7.72 -3.19 -2.31
N ARG A 143 -7.58 -1.88 -2.51
CA ARG A 143 -8.74 -0.98 -2.64
C ARG A 143 -9.65 -1.35 -3.82
N LYS A 144 -9.08 -1.60 -5.00
CA LYS A 144 -9.86 -2.02 -6.17
C LYS A 144 -10.58 -3.34 -5.94
N LYS A 145 -9.95 -4.26 -5.22
CA LYS A 145 -10.56 -5.55 -4.86
C LYS A 145 -11.75 -5.38 -3.93
N VAL A 146 -11.64 -4.54 -2.91
CA VAL A 146 -12.76 -4.25 -1.98
C VAL A 146 -13.91 -3.57 -2.73
N GLU A 147 -13.62 -2.57 -3.55
CA GLU A 147 -14.61 -1.86 -4.38
C GLU A 147 -15.36 -2.82 -5.31
N TYR A 148 -14.65 -3.73 -5.98
CA TYR A 148 -15.29 -4.71 -6.86
C TYR A 148 -16.19 -5.69 -6.09
N VAL A 149 -15.73 -6.17 -4.94
CA VAL A 149 -16.54 -7.05 -4.07
C VAL A 149 -17.81 -6.34 -3.60
N GLU A 150 -17.73 -5.06 -3.25
CA GLU A 150 -18.89 -4.26 -2.86
C GLU A 150 -19.85 -4.05 -4.04
N LYS A 151 -19.33 -3.71 -5.22
CA LYS A 151 -20.13 -3.57 -6.44
C LYS A 151 -20.92 -4.84 -6.76
N MET A 152 -20.28 -6.01 -6.72
CA MET A 152 -20.95 -7.29 -6.97
C MET A 152 -22.03 -7.59 -5.92
N LYS A 153 -21.81 -7.21 -4.65
CA LYS A 153 -22.84 -7.36 -3.61
C LYS A 153 -24.02 -6.42 -3.83
N ASN A 154 -23.77 -5.19 -4.28
CA ASN A 154 -24.84 -4.24 -4.60
C ASN A 154 -25.67 -4.72 -5.78
N GLU A 155 -25.06 -5.23 -6.84
CA GLU A 155 -25.80 -5.82 -7.99
C GLU A 155 -26.69 -6.99 -7.54
N ILE A 156 -26.19 -7.88 -6.68
CA ILE A 156 -26.99 -8.96 -6.11
C ILE A 156 -28.16 -8.40 -5.28
N ALA A 157 -27.94 -7.35 -4.49
CA ALA A 157 -28.98 -6.71 -3.71
C ALA A 157 -30.03 -6.02 -4.59
N GLU A 158 -29.63 -5.37 -5.67
CA GLU A 158 -30.54 -4.74 -6.65
C GLU A 158 -31.44 -5.79 -7.32
N ILE A 159 -30.88 -6.92 -7.74
CA ILE A 159 -31.67 -8.04 -8.31
C ILE A 159 -32.69 -8.55 -7.30
N HIS A 160 -32.27 -8.70 -6.04
CA HIS A 160 -33.16 -9.15 -4.97
C HIS A 160 -34.29 -8.16 -4.72
N GLN A 161 -33.97 -6.88 -4.58
CA GLN A 161 -34.94 -5.80 -4.40
C GLN A 161 -35.94 -5.76 -5.56
N TYR A 162 -35.47 -5.80 -6.80
CA TYR A 162 -36.33 -5.82 -7.99
C TYR A 162 -37.30 -7.01 -7.97
N ALA A 163 -36.81 -8.19 -7.60
CA ALA A 163 -37.66 -9.38 -7.49
C ALA A 163 -38.70 -9.24 -6.37
N GLU A 164 -38.35 -8.64 -5.24
CA GLU A 164 -39.27 -8.37 -4.13
C GLU A 164 -40.33 -7.32 -4.50
N GLU A 165 -39.96 -6.26 -5.21
CA GLU A 165 -40.89 -5.25 -5.73
C GLU A 165 -41.93 -5.90 -6.66
N LYS A 166 -41.50 -6.78 -7.58
CA LYS A 166 -42.43 -7.53 -8.44
C LYS A 166 -43.36 -8.45 -7.65
N ARG A 167 -42.85 -9.16 -6.63
CA ARG A 167 -43.69 -10.00 -5.76
C ARG A 167 -44.70 -9.17 -4.97
N ALA A 168 -44.33 -7.99 -4.48
CA ALA A 168 -45.22 -7.10 -3.77
C ALA A 168 -46.35 -6.58 -4.67
N ILE A 169 -46.06 -6.24 -5.93
CA ILE A 169 -47.08 -5.83 -6.91
C ILE A 169 -48.08 -6.96 -7.16
N VAL A 170 -47.62 -8.20 -7.38
CA VAL A 170 -48.50 -9.35 -7.60
C VAL A 170 -49.39 -9.61 -6.39
N GLU A 171 -48.84 -9.54 -5.17
CA GLU A 171 -49.65 -9.75 -3.96
C GLU A 171 -50.66 -8.61 -3.74
N ALA A 172 -50.31 -7.37 -4.10
CA ALA A 172 -51.24 -6.24 -4.06
C ALA A 172 -52.40 -6.41 -5.05
N GLN A 173 -52.11 -6.79 -6.30
CA GLN A 173 -53.13 -7.07 -7.34
C GLN A 173 -54.06 -8.20 -6.90
N LYS A 174 -53.49 -9.30 -6.38
CA LYS A 174 -54.29 -10.40 -5.83
C LYS A 174 -55.19 -9.94 -4.67
N GLY A 175 -54.69 -9.06 -3.80
CA GLY A 175 -55.49 -8.47 -2.73
C GLY A 175 -56.66 -7.62 -3.26
N GLU A 176 -56.41 -6.82 -4.31
CA GLU A 176 -57.43 -6.01 -4.99
C GLU A 176 -58.52 -6.88 -5.62
N GLU A 177 -58.14 -7.91 -6.40
CA GLU A 177 -59.09 -8.85 -7.01
C GLU A 177 -59.97 -9.55 -5.97
N ILE A 178 -59.39 -9.95 -4.82
CA ILE A 178 -60.15 -10.56 -3.73
C ILE A 178 -61.15 -9.57 -3.13
N LEU A 179 -60.76 -8.32 -2.92
CA LEU A 179 -61.66 -7.27 -2.41
C LEU A 179 -62.80 -6.98 -3.39
N GLU A 180 -62.53 -6.92 -4.69
CA GLU A 180 -63.57 -6.76 -5.72
C GLU A 180 -64.54 -7.96 -5.74
N LEU A 181 -64.03 -9.17 -5.62
CA LEU A 181 -64.85 -10.38 -5.52
C LEU A 181 -65.73 -10.38 -4.26
N GLU A 182 -65.21 -9.91 -3.13
CA GLU A 182 -65.99 -9.78 -1.90
C GLU A 182 -67.05 -8.68 -2.01
N GLU A 183 -66.72 -7.55 -2.62
CA GLU A 183 -67.66 -6.45 -2.87
C GLU A 183 -68.79 -6.90 -3.80
N THR A 184 -68.46 -7.57 -4.91
CA THR A 184 -69.44 -8.13 -5.84
C THR A 184 -70.30 -9.23 -5.20
N ALA A 185 -69.70 -10.13 -4.41
CA ALA A 185 -70.46 -11.12 -3.63
C ALA A 185 -71.44 -10.45 -2.66
N SER A 186 -71.02 -9.36 -2.00
CA SER A 186 -71.88 -8.59 -1.09
C SER A 186 -73.02 -7.89 -1.83
N LYS A 187 -72.78 -7.34 -3.03
CA LYS A 187 -73.82 -6.82 -3.94
C LYS A 187 -74.83 -7.89 -4.34
N PHE A 188 -74.40 -9.13 -4.61
CA PHE A 188 -75.32 -10.24 -4.90
C PHE A 188 -76.15 -10.64 -3.67
N ARG A 189 -75.54 -10.69 -2.48
CA ARG A 189 -76.23 -10.98 -1.21
C ARG A 189 -77.31 -9.94 -0.89
N SER A 190 -77.03 -8.64 -1.10
CA SER A 190 -77.99 -7.57 -0.83
C SER A 190 -79.14 -7.53 -1.84
N ARG A 191 -78.86 -7.82 -3.13
CA ARG A 191 -79.88 -7.85 -4.19
C ARG A 191 -80.72 -9.13 -4.22
N GLY A 192 -80.30 -10.20 -3.51
CA GLY A 192 -81.00 -11.49 -3.48
C GLY A 192 -80.93 -12.28 -4.80
N VAL A 193 -79.95 -11.96 -5.67
CA VAL A 193 -79.79 -12.60 -6.98
C VAL A 193 -78.66 -13.63 -6.91
N VAL A 194 -78.96 -14.89 -7.23
CA VAL A 194 -77.96 -15.96 -7.30
C VAL A 194 -77.08 -15.75 -8.55
N PRO A 195 -75.75 -15.67 -8.40
CA PRO A 195 -74.84 -15.59 -9.54
C PRO A 195 -75.13 -16.74 -10.52
N ARG A 196 -75.41 -16.43 -11.79
CA ARG A 196 -75.55 -17.45 -12.83
C ARG A 196 -74.16 -18.06 -13.08
N LYS A 197 -74.09 -19.40 -13.14
CA LYS A 197 -72.86 -20.21 -13.17
C LYS A 197 -71.66 -19.51 -13.83
N PHE A 198 -70.66 -19.17 -13.02
CA PHE A 198 -69.35 -18.69 -13.45
C PHE A 198 -68.32 -19.81 -13.28
N PHE A 199 -68.42 -20.86 -14.10
CA PHE A 199 -67.41 -21.91 -14.21
C PHE A 199 -67.10 -22.11 -15.70
N GLY A 200 -66.14 -21.34 -16.21
CA GLY A 200 -65.58 -21.52 -17.54
C GLY A 200 -64.14 -21.03 -17.53
N CYS A 201 -63.20 -21.96 -17.69
CA CYS A 201 -61.74 -21.78 -17.81
C CYS A 201 -60.93 -21.45 -16.53
N PHE A 202 -60.76 -22.47 -15.68
CA PHE A 202 -59.49 -22.69 -14.96
C PHE A 202 -58.83 -23.97 -15.52
N SER A 203 -58.47 -23.96 -16.80
CA SER A 203 -57.76 -25.07 -17.45
C SER A 203 -56.63 -24.53 -18.30
N GLY A 204 -55.39 -24.83 -17.92
CA GLY A 204 -54.18 -24.53 -18.68
C GLY A 204 -53.21 -23.67 -17.92
#